data_AF-A0A355GCG4-F1
#
_entry.id   AF-A0A355GCG4-F1
#
_cell.length_a   1.000
_cell.length_b   1.000
_cell.length_c   1.000
_cell.angle_alpha   90.00
_cell.angle_beta   90.00
_cell.angle_gamma   90.00
#
_symmetry.space_group_name_H-M   'P 1'
#
loop_
_entity.id
_entity.type
_entity.pdbx_description
1 polymer ?
#
loop_
_entity_poly.entity_id
_entity_poly.type
_entity_poly.pdbx_seq_one_letter_code
_entity_poly.pdbx_strand_id
1 'polypeptide(L)'
;MTKPRQRKPIDRWNGDSIPAGQSRDVKLAVSESYSSMNVKIPIHIRRAQEDGPVVFVTAALHGDEINGTGAIRELIQDANFHLLRGSVILVPVLNILAFDRHSRYLPDRRDLNRSFPGSSNGSLASRMARIIFDEIVSRCDYGIDLHTASVRRTNYPNVRGDLSNPEVSRLAKAFGSEIIMNGKGPAGAFRREACNSGCPTIIMEGGEVWKVEPGIVESAARGVRNVLRDLKMLDGEPEHPDYQVIVDKSTWVRAERGGFLKFHVKPGDIIEKDQPLATNTTLLGRERSMLYAPYDSV
;
A
#
# COMPACT_ATOMS: atom_id res chain seq x y z
N MET A 1 4.89 -5.21 -26.52
CA MET A 1 4.76 -6.40 -25.65
C MET A 1 5.88 -6.33 -24.61
N THR A 2 5.54 -6.21 -23.33
CA THR A 2 6.51 -6.22 -22.22
C THR A 2 7.17 -7.61 -22.15
N LYS A 3 8.50 -7.68 -22.06
CA LYS A 3 9.20 -8.96 -21.88
C LYS A 3 8.65 -9.66 -20.63
N PRO A 4 8.35 -10.97 -20.69
CA PRO A 4 7.91 -11.70 -19.51
C PRO A 4 8.98 -11.61 -18.42
N ARG A 5 8.55 -11.31 -17.20
CA ARG A 5 9.43 -11.16 -16.04
C ARG A 5 10.03 -12.51 -15.68
N GLN A 6 11.36 -12.57 -15.50
CA GLN A 6 12.01 -13.77 -14.99
C GLN A 6 11.60 -13.98 -13.53
N ARG A 7 10.90 -15.09 -13.24
CA ARG A 7 10.51 -15.43 -11.87
C ARG A 7 11.69 -15.98 -11.09
N LYS A 8 11.89 -15.47 -9.88
CA LYS A 8 12.83 -16.05 -8.92
C LYS A 8 12.12 -17.06 -8.02
N PRO A 9 12.83 -18.09 -7.53
CA PRO A 9 12.30 -19.03 -6.56
C PRO A 9 11.90 -18.35 -5.24
N ILE A 10 10.76 -18.75 -4.66
CA ILE A 10 10.29 -18.27 -3.35
C ILE A 10 11.01 -18.96 -2.17
N ASP A 11 11.57 -20.15 -2.40
CA ASP A 11 12.23 -20.98 -1.39
C ASP A 11 13.69 -20.60 -1.14
N ARG A 12 14.28 -19.67 -1.93
CA ARG A 12 15.70 -19.30 -1.83
C ARG A 12 15.91 -17.79 -1.66
N TRP A 13 16.56 -17.42 -0.56
CA TRP A 13 16.83 -16.04 -0.17
C TRP A 13 18.26 -15.91 0.37
N ASN A 14 19.13 -15.13 -0.29
CA ASN A 14 20.53 -14.93 0.11
C ASN A 14 21.32 -16.23 0.40
N GLY A 15 21.00 -17.32 -0.31
CA GLY A 15 21.63 -18.63 -0.10
C GLY A 15 20.95 -19.50 0.96
N ASP A 16 20.04 -18.96 1.77
CA ASP A 16 19.21 -19.73 2.68
C ASP A 16 18.03 -20.37 1.94
N SER A 17 17.70 -21.61 2.34
CA SER A 17 16.48 -22.31 1.94
C SER A 17 15.38 -22.10 2.97
N ILE A 18 14.15 -21.96 2.48
CA ILE A 18 12.91 -21.91 3.28
C ILE A 18 12.04 -23.05 2.76
N PRO A 19 12.01 -24.22 3.42
CA PRO A 19 11.19 -25.36 3.00
C PRO A 19 9.69 -25.06 2.98
N ALA A 20 8.92 -25.91 2.30
CA ALA A 20 7.46 -25.87 2.35
C ALA A 20 6.98 -26.06 3.80
N GLY A 21 5.88 -25.39 4.17
CA GLY A 21 5.30 -25.41 5.52
C GLY A 21 6.07 -24.60 6.56
N GLN A 22 7.18 -23.94 6.20
CA GLN A 22 7.99 -23.17 7.14
C GLN A 22 7.82 -21.66 6.97
N SER A 23 8.06 -20.94 8.08
CA SER A 23 8.18 -19.49 8.09
C SER A 23 9.59 -19.08 8.49
N ARG A 24 10.11 -18.01 7.87
CA ARG A 24 11.46 -17.51 8.18
C ARG A 24 11.57 -16.01 7.96
N ASP A 25 12.30 -15.37 8.86
CA ASP A 25 12.73 -13.98 8.68
C ASP A 25 14.01 -13.96 7.85
N VAL A 26 14.03 -13.10 6.82
CA VAL A 26 15.19 -12.85 5.97
C VAL A 26 15.49 -11.36 5.92
N LYS A 27 16.73 -11.02 5.54
CA LYS A 27 17.19 -9.63 5.43
C LYS A 27 17.65 -9.34 4.02
N LEU A 28 16.92 -8.52 3.28
CA LEU A 28 17.28 -8.14 1.92
C LEU A 28 18.18 -6.91 1.93
N ALA A 29 19.43 -7.04 1.49
CA ALA A 29 20.33 -5.89 1.33
C ALA A 29 19.90 -5.05 0.12
N VAL A 30 19.64 -3.75 0.32
CA VAL A 30 19.12 -2.85 -0.72
C VAL A 30 19.99 -1.64 -0.99
N SER A 31 20.91 -1.31 -0.09
CA SER A 31 21.86 -0.21 -0.25
C SER A 31 22.97 -0.31 0.79
N GLU A 32 23.87 0.66 0.77
CA GLU A 32 24.86 0.92 1.80
C GLU A 32 24.68 2.35 2.33
N SER A 33 24.91 2.53 3.63
CA SER A 33 24.88 3.83 4.28
C SER A 33 26.21 4.58 4.09
N TYR A 34 26.25 5.87 4.48
CA TYR A 34 27.48 6.68 4.42
C TYR A 34 28.63 6.16 5.30
N SER A 35 28.33 5.33 6.30
CA SER A 35 29.31 4.64 7.14
C SER A 35 29.65 3.23 6.64
N SER A 36 29.36 2.93 5.37
CA SER A 36 29.61 1.62 4.73
C SER A 36 28.91 0.43 5.38
N MET A 37 27.84 0.68 6.15
CA MET A 37 26.99 -0.37 6.71
C MET A 37 25.91 -0.75 5.70
N ASN A 38 25.70 -2.05 5.51
CA ASN A 38 24.61 -2.59 4.69
C ASN A 38 23.24 -2.16 5.25
N VAL A 39 22.42 -1.57 4.37
CA VAL A 39 21.03 -1.25 4.62
C VAL A 39 20.20 -2.45 4.22
N LYS A 40 19.52 -3.07 5.19
CA LYS A 40 18.75 -4.30 4.98
C LYS A 40 17.28 -4.12 5.34
N ILE A 41 16.39 -4.58 4.46
CA ILE A 41 14.96 -4.65 4.71
C ILE A 41 14.66 -5.99 5.42
N PRO A 42 14.02 -5.99 6.61
CA PRO A 42 13.51 -7.20 7.23
C PRO A 42 12.25 -7.68 6.50
N ILE A 43 12.20 -8.97 6.19
CA ILE A 43 11.11 -9.61 5.46
C ILE A 43 10.73 -10.88 6.21
N HIS A 44 9.44 -11.07 6.48
CA HIS A 44 8.91 -12.32 7.00
C HIS A 44 8.29 -13.12 5.87
N ILE A 45 8.73 -14.35 5.67
CA ILE A 45 8.20 -15.24 4.62
C ILE A 45 7.47 -16.38 5.29
N ARG A 46 6.24 -16.64 4.84
CA ARG A 46 5.43 -17.78 5.27
C ARG A 46 5.10 -18.65 4.06
N ARG A 47 5.50 -19.92 4.10
CA ARG A 47 5.16 -20.91 3.07
C ARG A 47 4.17 -21.92 3.63
N ALA A 48 3.14 -22.22 2.85
CA ALA A 48 2.29 -23.36 3.11
C ALA A 48 3.00 -24.68 2.74
N GLN A 49 2.43 -25.80 3.17
CA GLN A 49 2.90 -27.13 2.76
C GLN A 49 2.56 -27.41 1.29
N GLU A 50 1.41 -26.94 0.82
CA GLU A 50 0.95 -27.08 -0.56
C GLU A 50 1.37 -25.88 -1.42
N ASP A 51 1.74 -26.14 -2.68
CA ASP A 51 2.04 -25.09 -3.64
C ASP A 51 0.81 -24.28 -4.06
N GLY A 52 1.03 -23.01 -4.37
CA GLY A 52 -0.02 -22.06 -4.72
C GLY A 52 0.53 -20.68 -5.04
N PRO A 53 -0.34 -19.67 -5.11
CA PRO A 53 0.07 -18.30 -5.42
C PRO A 53 1.07 -17.75 -4.42
N VAL A 54 1.96 -16.86 -4.89
CA VAL A 54 2.87 -16.08 -4.05
C VAL A 54 2.39 -14.64 -3.99
N VAL A 55 2.13 -14.12 -2.80
CA VAL A 55 1.60 -12.76 -2.59
C VAL A 55 2.58 -11.95 -1.76
N PHE A 56 2.92 -10.73 -2.20
CA PHE A 56 3.59 -9.78 -1.31
C PHE A 56 2.59 -8.84 -0.63
N VAL A 57 2.89 -8.49 0.61
CA VAL A 57 2.23 -7.42 1.36
C VAL A 57 3.30 -6.47 1.88
N THR A 58 3.31 -5.23 1.41
CA THR A 58 4.32 -4.23 1.75
C THR A 58 3.69 -3.03 2.45
N ALA A 59 4.46 -2.38 3.31
CA ALA A 59 4.09 -1.11 3.93
C ALA A 59 5.31 -0.20 4.11
N ALA A 60 5.05 1.05 4.52
CA ALA A 60 6.06 2.09 4.72
C ALA A 60 7.03 2.22 3.54
N LEU A 61 6.47 2.23 2.32
CA LEU A 61 7.20 2.65 1.12
C LEU A 61 7.58 4.13 1.23
N HIS A 62 6.68 4.93 1.77
CA HIS A 62 6.99 6.19 2.42
C HIS A 62 7.15 5.95 3.92
N GLY A 63 8.24 6.41 4.51
CA GLY A 63 8.64 6.04 5.87
C GLY A 63 7.78 6.65 6.99
N ASP A 64 6.95 7.63 6.66
CA ASP A 64 5.99 8.28 7.55
C ASP A 64 4.62 7.57 7.60
N GLU A 65 4.37 6.61 6.70
CA GLU A 65 3.08 5.92 6.55
C GLU A 65 3.09 4.57 7.28
N ILE A 66 2.81 4.58 8.60
CA ILE A 66 3.07 3.42 9.49
C ILE A 66 1.84 2.56 9.84
N ASN A 67 0.63 2.92 9.41
CA ASN A 67 -0.56 2.08 9.63
C ASN A 67 -0.40 0.68 9.00
N GLY A 68 0.11 0.62 7.76
CA GLY A 68 0.39 -0.65 7.09
C GLY A 68 1.45 -1.49 7.81
N THR A 69 2.46 -0.84 8.43
CA THR A 69 3.43 -1.52 9.29
C THR A 69 2.74 -2.19 10.47
N GLY A 70 1.78 -1.51 11.09
CA GLY A 70 0.93 -2.08 12.15
C GLY A 70 0.17 -3.33 11.68
N ALA A 71 -0.52 -3.24 10.55
CA ALA A 71 -1.28 -4.35 9.97
C ALA A 71 -0.41 -5.56 9.63
N ILE A 72 0.74 -5.36 9.01
CA ILE A 72 1.66 -6.46 8.71
C ILE A 72 2.20 -7.09 9.99
N ARG A 73 2.51 -6.30 11.02
CA ARG A 73 2.95 -6.83 12.32
C ARG A 73 1.86 -7.66 12.99
N GLU A 74 0.61 -7.23 12.93
CA GLU A 74 -0.53 -8.02 13.42
C GLU A 74 -0.61 -9.38 12.70
N LEU A 75 -0.53 -9.39 11.36
CA LEU A 75 -0.54 -10.64 10.57
C LEU A 75 0.64 -11.57 10.91
N ILE A 76 1.83 -11.02 11.17
CA ILE A 76 3.01 -11.80 11.58
C ILE A 76 2.80 -12.43 12.97
N GLN A 77 2.21 -11.67 13.90
CA GLN A 77 2.01 -12.07 15.30
C GLN A 77 0.76 -12.94 15.52
N ASP A 78 -0.17 -12.93 14.56
CA ASP A 78 -1.39 -13.72 14.63
C ASP A 78 -1.07 -15.21 14.49
N ALA A 79 -1.22 -15.93 15.61
CA ALA A 79 -1.04 -17.37 15.67
C ALA A 79 -2.04 -18.12 14.78
N ASN A 80 -3.17 -17.52 14.40
CA ASN A 80 -4.18 -18.16 13.54
C ASN A 80 -3.93 -17.93 12.04
N PHE A 81 -2.92 -17.14 11.66
CA PHE A 81 -2.61 -16.82 10.27
C PHE A 81 -1.91 -17.98 9.52
N HIS A 82 -2.62 -19.10 9.34
CA HIS A 82 -2.08 -20.30 8.69
C HIS A 82 -2.46 -20.40 7.23
N LEU A 83 -1.47 -20.46 6.34
CA LEU A 83 -1.69 -20.65 4.91
C LEU A 83 -2.01 -22.11 4.60
N LEU A 84 -3.09 -22.34 3.85
CA LEU A 84 -3.45 -23.65 3.29
C LEU A 84 -2.52 -24.01 2.11
N ARG A 85 -2.25 -23.04 1.25
CA ARG A 85 -1.40 -23.20 0.06
C ARG A 85 -0.69 -21.91 -0.33
N GLY A 86 0.37 -22.04 -1.12
CA GLY A 86 1.13 -20.89 -1.64
C GLY A 86 2.07 -20.27 -0.61
N SER A 87 2.39 -18.99 -0.79
CA SER A 87 3.33 -18.28 0.09
C SER A 87 3.03 -16.80 0.20
N VAL A 88 3.32 -16.20 1.36
CA VAL A 88 3.19 -14.76 1.58
C VAL A 88 4.53 -14.17 1.98
N ILE A 89 4.89 -13.06 1.33
CA ILE A 89 6.04 -12.21 1.67
C ILE A 89 5.52 -10.98 2.39
N LEU A 90 5.79 -10.86 3.69
CA LEU A 90 5.35 -9.76 4.55
C LEU A 90 6.51 -8.80 4.80
N VAL A 91 6.36 -7.55 4.39
CA VAL A 91 7.40 -6.50 4.50
C VAL A 91 6.84 -5.30 5.28
N PRO A 92 7.01 -5.27 6.62
CA PRO A 92 6.46 -4.20 7.45
C PRO A 92 7.02 -2.82 7.10
N VAL A 93 8.28 -2.76 6.67
CA VAL A 93 8.97 -1.52 6.31
C VAL A 93 9.79 -1.72 5.04
N LEU A 94 9.25 -1.27 3.90
CA LEU A 94 9.92 -1.41 2.60
C LEU A 94 11.04 -0.37 2.43
N ASN A 95 10.87 0.85 2.93
CA ASN A 95 11.85 1.92 2.77
C ASN A 95 12.47 2.30 4.13
N ILE A 96 13.39 1.45 4.61
CA ILE A 96 13.99 1.60 5.95
C ILE A 96 14.71 2.95 6.14
N LEU A 97 15.37 3.47 5.10
CA LEU A 97 16.06 4.78 5.16
C LEU A 97 15.10 5.95 5.36
N ALA A 98 13.91 5.88 4.77
CA ALA A 98 12.89 6.90 4.93
C ALA A 98 12.13 6.71 6.25
N PHE A 99 11.92 5.46 6.67
CA PHE A 99 11.28 5.09 7.93
C PHE A 99 12.06 5.62 9.14
N ASP A 100 13.37 5.40 9.19
CA ASP A 100 14.23 5.90 10.29
C ASP A 100 14.22 7.43 10.41
N ARG A 101 13.80 8.13 9.35
CA ARG A 101 13.71 9.59 9.27
C ARG A 101 12.29 10.12 9.39
N HIS A 102 11.31 9.24 9.58
CA HIS A 102 9.88 9.56 9.57
C HIS A 102 9.48 10.41 8.35
N SER A 103 9.99 10.03 7.18
CA SER A 103 9.98 10.86 5.97
C SER A 103 9.37 10.10 4.80
N ARG A 104 8.68 10.83 3.92
CA ARG A 104 8.27 10.33 2.61
C ARG A 104 9.45 10.01 1.69
N TYR A 105 10.49 10.85 1.76
CA TYR A 105 11.61 10.86 0.83
C TYR A 105 12.83 10.12 1.38
N LEU A 106 13.61 9.55 0.46
CA LEU A 106 14.94 9.02 0.73
C LEU A 106 15.94 10.13 1.07
N PRO A 107 17.13 9.81 1.62
CA PRO A 107 18.18 10.79 1.91
C PRO A 107 18.61 11.63 0.69
N ASP A 108 18.49 11.10 -0.52
CA ASP A 108 18.75 11.82 -1.79
C ASP A 108 17.56 12.69 -2.24
N ARG A 109 16.57 12.90 -1.37
CA ARG A 109 15.35 13.70 -1.56
C ARG A 109 14.40 13.19 -2.64
N ARG A 110 14.61 11.96 -3.13
CA ARG A 110 13.73 11.35 -4.13
C ARG A 110 12.62 10.54 -3.46
N ASP A 111 11.48 10.51 -4.14
CA ASP A 111 10.36 9.64 -3.79
C ASP A 111 10.61 8.25 -4.39
N LEU A 112 10.72 7.22 -3.55
CA LEU A 112 10.92 5.85 -4.00
C LEU A 112 9.75 5.39 -4.88
N ASN A 113 8.52 5.85 -4.59
CA ASN A 113 7.33 5.56 -5.38
C ASN A 113 7.27 6.29 -6.73
N ARG A 114 8.35 6.95 -7.14
CA ARG A 114 8.51 7.52 -8.49
C ARG A 114 9.74 6.95 -9.20
N SER A 115 10.34 5.92 -8.61
CA SER A 115 11.63 5.39 -9.03
C SER A 115 11.57 3.94 -9.54
N PHE A 116 10.39 3.31 -9.56
CA PHE A 116 10.21 1.94 -10.07
C PHE A 116 10.16 1.90 -11.60
N PRO A 117 10.54 0.77 -12.24
CA PRO A 117 11.11 -0.45 -11.65
C PRO A 117 12.61 -0.31 -11.29
N GLY A 118 13.17 0.90 -11.39
CA GLY A 118 14.55 1.20 -11.00
C GLY A 118 15.60 0.80 -12.04
N SER A 119 16.84 1.16 -11.74
CA SER A 119 18.04 0.89 -12.55
C SER A 119 19.24 0.64 -11.63
N SER A 120 20.08 -0.34 -11.98
CA SER A 120 21.32 -0.66 -11.23
C SER A 120 22.35 0.47 -11.29
N ASN A 121 22.29 1.32 -12.33
CA ASN A 121 23.23 2.43 -12.55
C ASN A 121 22.59 3.79 -12.21
N GLY A 122 21.42 3.80 -11.58
CA GLY A 122 20.67 5.01 -11.26
C GLY A 122 21.05 5.65 -9.92
N SER A 123 20.20 6.59 -9.48
CA SER A 123 20.29 7.19 -8.13
C SER A 123 20.11 6.14 -7.02
N LEU A 124 20.34 6.52 -5.76
CA LEU A 124 20.05 5.67 -4.60
C LEU A 124 18.63 5.09 -4.68
N ALA A 125 17.63 5.96 -4.87
CA ALA A 125 16.23 5.54 -5.04
C ALA A 125 16.02 4.54 -6.19
N SER A 126 16.67 4.77 -7.33
CA SER A 126 16.54 3.91 -8.50
C SER A 126 17.20 2.54 -8.30
N ARG A 127 18.36 2.48 -7.64
CA ARG A 127 19.03 1.21 -7.32
C ARG A 127 18.26 0.40 -6.28
N MET A 128 17.78 1.06 -5.23
CA MET A 128 16.90 0.42 -4.24
C MET A 128 15.63 -0.12 -4.90
N ALA A 129 14.96 0.68 -5.74
CA ALA A 129 13.79 0.26 -6.49
C ALA A 129 14.07 -0.97 -7.37
N ARG A 130 15.23 -1.00 -8.05
CA ARG A 130 15.66 -2.15 -8.86
C ARG A 130 15.78 -3.42 -8.05
N ILE A 131 16.47 -3.36 -6.91
CA ILE A 131 16.66 -4.51 -6.02
C ILE A 131 15.32 -4.98 -5.47
N ILE A 132 14.47 -4.07 -4.97
CA ILE A 132 13.12 -4.42 -4.46
C ILE A 132 12.29 -5.11 -5.56
N PHE A 133 12.31 -4.57 -6.78
CA PHE A 133 11.57 -5.14 -7.89
C PHE A 133 12.09 -6.53 -8.27
N ASP A 134 13.41 -6.68 -8.36
CA ASP A 134 14.05 -7.95 -8.66
C ASP A 134 13.93 -8.98 -7.56
N GLU A 135 13.82 -8.57 -6.31
CA GLU A 135 13.86 -9.50 -5.17
C GLU A 135 12.48 -9.77 -4.56
N ILE A 136 11.50 -8.90 -4.75
CA ILE A 136 10.15 -9.09 -4.20
C ILE A 136 9.17 -9.34 -5.33
N VAL A 137 9.02 -8.36 -6.22
CA VAL A 137 8.01 -8.42 -7.30
C VAL A 137 8.27 -9.64 -8.18
N SER A 138 9.53 -9.91 -8.56
CA SER A 138 9.89 -11.05 -9.42
C SER A 138 9.37 -12.42 -8.95
N ARG A 139 9.21 -12.62 -7.64
CA ARG A 139 8.77 -13.88 -7.01
C ARG A 139 7.25 -14.04 -6.91
N CYS A 140 6.49 -12.96 -7.09
CA CYS A 140 5.09 -12.92 -6.68
C CYS A 140 4.12 -12.96 -7.86
N ASP A 141 3.00 -13.66 -7.68
CA ASP A 141 1.83 -13.61 -8.54
C ASP A 141 1.05 -12.31 -8.33
N TYR A 142 0.84 -11.93 -7.07
CA TYR A 142 0.00 -10.79 -6.69
C TYR A 142 0.67 -9.89 -5.65
N GLY A 143 0.17 -8.66 -5.52
CA GLY A 143 0.70 -7.67 -4.60
C GLY A 143 -0.36 -6.83 -3.88
N ILE A 144 -0.08 -6.50 -2.63
CA ILE A 144 -0.84 -5.55 -1.82
C ILE A 144 0.16 -4.57 -1.20
N ASP A 145 0.00 -3.28 -1.45
CA ASP A 145 0.86 -2.24 -0.90
C ASP A 145 0.05 -1.26 -0.03
N LEU A 146 0.38 -1.16 1.24
CA LEU A 146 -0.40 -0.44 2.26
C LEU A 146 0.17 0.97 2.45
N HIS A 147 -0.63 1.99 2.16
CA HIS A 147 -0.31 3.42 2.24
C HIS A 147 -1.24 4.13 3.23
N THR A 148 -0.84 5.34 3.61
CA THR A 148 -1.69 6.28 4.34
C THR A 148 -1.75 7.61 3.62
N ALA A 149 -2.62 8.51 4.09
CA ALA A 149 -2.59 9.87 3.58
C ALA A 149 -1.24 10.54 3.85
N SER A 150 -0.90 11.57 3.06
CA SER A 150 0.29 12.40 3.29
C SER A 150 0.12 13.32 4.50
N VAL A 151 1.24 13.88 4.98
CA VAL A 151 1.27 14.87 6.08
C VAL A 151 0.13 15.90 5.99
N ARG A 152 -0.58 16.10 7.11
CA ARG A 152 -1.75 17.00 7.29
C ARG A 152 -3.00 16.57 6.52
N ARG A 153 -3.13 15.30 6.17
CA ARG A 153 -4.32 14.72 5.53
C ARG A 153 -4.67 13.41 6.22
N THR A 154 -5.92 13.01 6.06
CA THR A 154 -6.44 11.70 6.46
C THR A 154 -7.19 11.11 5.26
N ASN A 155 -7.09 9.79 5.07
CA ASN A 155 -7.85 9.05 4.07
C ASN A 155 -8.85 8.15 4.78
N TYR A 156 -10.12 8.17 4.36
CA TYR A 156 -11.02 7.07 4.65
C TYR A 156 -10.49 5.80 3.95
N PRO A 157 -10.55 4.61 4.58
CA PRO A 157 -10.09 3.37 3.96
C PRO A 157 -10.64 3.18 2.54
N ASN A 158 -9.74 3.11 1.57
CA ASN A 158 -10.08 2.87 0.17
C ASN A 158 -9.01 2.01 -0.49
N VAL A 159 -9.42 1.22 -1.48
CA VAL A 159 -8.52 0.43 -2.32
C VAL A 159 -8.35 1.13 -3.65
N ARG A 160 -7.14 1.14 -4.21
CA ARG A 160 -6.88 1.73 -5.53
C ARG A 160 -6.25 0.72 -6.49
N GLY A 161 -6.80 0.67 -7.70
CA GLY A 161 -6.42 -0.30 -8.73
C GLY A 161 -6.77 0.18 -10.13
N ASP A 162 -6.08 -0.34 -11.14
CA ASP A 162 -6.50 -0.17 -12.53
C ASP A 162 -7.49 -1.28 -12.85
N LEU A 163 -8.79 -0.98 -12.74
CA LEU A 163 -9.83 -2.01 -12.84
C LEU A 163 -10.05 -2.50 -14.28
N SER A 164 -9.37 -1.91 -15.26
CA SER A 164 -9.32 -2.46 -16.62
C SER A 164 -8.56 -3.79 -16.70
N ASN A 165 -7.71 -4.09 -15.70
CA ASN A 165 -7.12 -5.40 -15.52
C ASN A 165 -8.06 -6.28 -14.66
N PRO A 166 -8.61 -7.39 -15.19
CA PRO A 166 -9.55 -8.24 -14.46
C PRO A 166 -9.00 -8.79 -13.15
N GLU A 167 -7.72 -9.15 -13.10
CA GLU A 167 -7.10 -9.66 -11.86
C GLU A 167 -6.97 -8.55 -10.81
N VAL A 168 -6.60 -7.32 -11.22
CA VAL A 168 -6.59 -6.18 -10.29
C VAL A 168 -8.00 -5.85 -9.79
N SER A 169 -9.01 -5.96 -10.66
CA SER A 169 -10.42 -5.77 -10.30
C SER A 169 -10.89 -6.81 -9.29
N ARG A 170 -10.53 -8.09 -9.51
CA ARG A 170 -10.81 -9.18 -8.56
C ARG A 170 -10.17 -8.91 -7.20
N LEU A 171 -8.87 -8.61 -7.16
CA LEU A 171 -8.17 -8.29 -5.90
C LEU A 171 -8.81 -7.09 -5.19
N ALA A 172 -9.16 -6.02 -5.91
CA ALA A 172 -9.70 -4.81 -5.32
C ALA A 172 -11.08 -5.05 -4.67
N LYS A 173 -11.94 -5.84 -5.32
CA LYS A 173 -13.24 -6.23 -4.77
C LYS A 173 -13.08 -7.19 -3.59
N ALA A 174 -12.22 -8.18 -3.73
CA ALA A 174 -11.90 -9.16 -2.69
C ALA A 174 -11.40 -8.49 -1.41
N PHE A 175 -10.56 -7.45 -1.51
CA PHE A 175 -10.05 -6.73 -0.34
C PHE A 175 -11.17 -6.19 0.57
N GLY A 176 -12.37 -5.91 0.06
CA GLY A 176 -13.54 -5.62 0.92
C GLY A 176 -13.47 -4.27 1.63
N SER A 177 -13.01 -3.23 0.92
CA SER A 177 -13.21 -1.82 1.34
C SER A 177 -14.49 -1.28 0.71
N GLU A 178 -15.19 -0.34 1.37
CA GLU A 178 -16.40 0.27 0.81
C GLU A 178 -16.09 1.13 -0.43
N ILE A 179 -14.89 1.73 -0.51
CA ILE A 179 -14.50 2.62 -1.61
C ILE A 179 -13.38 1.98 -2.43
N ILE A 180 -13.59 1.89 -3.75
CA ILE A 180 -12.59 1.45 -4.71
C ILE A 180 -12.32 2.58 -5.71
N MET A 181 -11.11 3.13 -5.69
CA MET A 181 -10.65 4.16 -6.63
C MET A 181 -10.10 3.49 -7.89
N ASN A 182 -10.78 3.70 -9.02
CA ASN A 182 -10.34 3.21 -10.32
C ASN A 182 -9.32 4.17 -10.94
N GLY A 183 -8.11 3.68 -11.23
CA GLY A 183 -7.12 4.47 -11.94
C GLY A 183 -5.79 3.75 -12.18
N LYS A 184 -5.13 4.11 -13.29
CA LYS A 184 -3.79 3.62 -13.65
C LYS A 184 -2.70 4.00 -12.66
N GLY A 185 -2.89 5.10 -11.93
CA GLY A 185 -1.88 5.66 -11.05
C GLY A 185 -0.65 6.22 -11.79
N PRO A 186 0.26 6.87 -11.06
CA PRO A 186 1.41 7.53 -11.64
C PRO A 186 2.40 6.54 -12.27
N ALA A 187 3.04 6.94 -13.38
CA ALA A 187 4.14 6.19 -13.97
C ALA A 187 5.32 6.12 -12.99
N GLY A 188 6.04 5.00 -12.97
CA GLY A 188 7.16 4.78 -12.05
C GLY A 188 6.77 4.52 -10.59
N ALA A 189 5.47 4.35 -10.30
CA ALA A 189 4.98 3.92 -9.00
C ALA A 189 5.01 2.40 -8.86
N PHE A 190 5.24 1.93 -7.63
CA PHE A 190 5.48 0.53 -7.34
C PHE A 190 4.37 -0.38 -7.87
N ARG A 191 3.12 -0.07 -7.49
CA ARG A 191 1.91 -0.78 -7.96
C ARG A 191 1.83 -0.83 -9.49
N ARG A 192 1.99 0.30 -10.17
CA ARG A 192 1.83 0.38 -11.63
C ARG A 192 2.90 -0.45 -12.34
N GLU A 193 4.15 -0.34 -11.91
CA GLU A 193 5.24 -1.09 -12.53
C GLU A 193 5.17 -2.59 -12.21
N ALA A 194 4.70 -2.96 -11.01
CA ALA A 194 4.43 -4.36 -10.68
C ALA A 194 3.36 -4.96 -11.62
N CYS A 195 2.23 -4.25 -11.83
CA CYS A 195 1.21 -4.62 -12.79
C CYS A 195 1.77 -4.74 -14.22
N ASN A 196 2.56 -3.76 -14.67
CA ASN A 196 3.18 -3.78 -16.00
C ASN A 196 4.08 -5.00 -16.22
N SER A 197 4.64 -5.57 -15.15
CA SER A 197 5.48 -6.78 -15.18
C SER A 197 4.71 -8.11 -15.05
N GLY A 198 3.37 -8.05 -15.01
CA GLY A 198 2.53 -9.24 -14.88
C GLY A 198 2.26 -9.68 -13.43
N CYS A 199 2.39 -8.78 -12.46
CA CYS A 199 1.98 -9.02 -11.07
C CYS A 199 0.86 -8.03 -10.69
N PRO A 200 -0.41 -8.43 -10.84
CA PRO A 200 -1.55 -7.61 -10.46
C PRO A 200 -1.42 -7.16 -9.00
N THR A 201 -1.39 -5.84 -8.80
CA THR A 201 -1.14 -5.22 -7.50
C THR A 201 -2.19 -4.15 -7.23
N ILE A 202 -2.72 -4.14 -6.02
CA ILE A 202 -3.59 -3.09 -5.48
C ILE A 202 -2.87 -2.32 -4.38
N ILE A 203 -3.30 -1.10 -4.11
CA ILE A 203 -2.93 -0.39 -2.88
C ILE A 203 -4.13 -0.20 -1.98
N MET A 204 -3.90 -0.16 -0.68
CA MET A 204 -4.86 0.38 0.29
C MET A 204 -4.36 1.73 0.78
N GLU A 205 -5.27 2.67 0.98
CA GLU A 205 -5.02 4.01 1.50
C GLU A 205 -5.97 4.24 2.69
N GLY A 206 -5.42 4.51 3.87
CA GLY A 206 -6.25 4.77 5.06
C GLY A 206 -5.46 5.44 6.19
N GLY A 207 -6.13 6.33 6.92
CA GLY A 207 -5.55 7.00 8.08
C GLY A 207 -4.55 8.10 7.74
N GLU A 208 -3.80 8.50 8.76
CA GLU A 208 -2.79 9.56 8.74
C GLU A 208 -1.36 9.01 8.86
N VAL A 209 -0.38 9.89 8.69
CA VAL A 209 1.04 9.58 8.95
C VAL A 209 1.36 9.48 10.45
N TRP A 210 2.49 8.86 10.77
CA TRP A 210 3.16 8.85 12.10
C TRP A 210 2.40 8.24 13.28
N LYS A 211 1.22 7.68 13.07
CA LYS A 211 0.50 6.89 14.09
C LYS A 211 -0.03 5.59 13.51
N VAL A 212 -0.20 4.63 14.39
CA VAL A 212 -0.87 3.36 14.11
C VAL A 212 -2.28 3.45 14.69
N GLU A 213 -3.26 3.49 13.81
CA GLU A 213 -4.68 3.69 14.11
C GLU A 213 -5.38 2.33 14.10
N PRO A 214 -5.94 1.86 15.23
CA PRO A 214 -6.49 0.51 15.35
C PRO A 214 -7.51 0.15 14.26
N GLY A 215 -8.46 1.05 13.93
CA GLY A 215 -9.45 0.78 12.89
C GLY A 215 -8.88 0.70 11.47
N ILE A 216 -7.77 1.40 11.20
CA ILE A 216 -7.07 1.32 9.90
C ILE A 216 -6.27 0.03 9.81
N VAL A 217 -5.62 -0.37 10.90
CA VAL A 217 -4.93 -1.66 11.03
C VAL A 217 -5.89 -2.81 10.82
N GLU A 218 -7.05 -2.81 11.49
CA GLU A 218 -8.09 -3.81 11.35
C GLU A 218 -8.59 -3.89 9.90
N SER A 219 -8.89 -2.75 9.29
CA SER A 219 -9.34 -2.67 7.89
C SER A 219 -8.30 -3.26 6.92
N ALA A 220 -7.01 -2.92 7.11
CA ALA A 220 -5.93 -3.41 6.27
C ALA A 220 -5.69 -4.91 6.47
N ALA A 221 -5.66 -5.40 7.71
CA ALA A 221 -5.42 -6.80 8.03
C ALA A 221 -6.59 -7.69 7.57
N ARG A 222 -7.85 -7.25 7.76
CA ARG A 222 -9.04 -7.89 7.18
C ARG A 222 -8.94 -7.97 5.66
N GLY A 223 -8.61 -6.86 5.00
CA GLY A 223 -8.53 -6.84 3.54
C GLY A 223 -7.43 -7.72 2.96
N VAL A 224 -6.28 -7.82 3.62
CA VAL A 224 -5.24 -8.79 3.26
C VAL A 224 -5.76 -10.22 3.42
N ARG A 225 -6.38 -10.57 4.55
CA ARG A 225 -6.96 -11.91 4.77
C ARG A 225 -8.02 -12.22 3.71
N ASN A 226 -8.88 -11.28 3.36
CA ASN A 226 -9.91 -11.45 2.34
C ASN A 226 -9.32 -11.75 0.96
N VAL A 227 -8.28 -11.03 0.52
CA VAL A 227 -7.59 -11.33 -0.74
C VAL A 227 -7.00 -12.74 -0.70
N LEU A 228 -6.39 -13.13 0.42
CA LEU A 228 -5.83 -14.48 0.56
C LEU A 228 -6.90 -15.57 0.56
N ARG A 229 -8.09 -15.33 1.13
CA ARG A 229 -9.26 -16.23 1.05
C ARG A 229 -9.81 -16.34 -0.37
N ASP A 230 -9.91 -15.24 -1.10
CA ASP A 230 -10.31 -15.25 -2.53
C ASP A 230 -9.31 -16.05 -3.39
N LEU A 231 -8.02 -15.99 -3.06
CA LEU A 231 -6.96 -16.80 -3.66
C LEU A 231 -6.91 -18.26 -3.15
N LYS A 232 -7.82 -18.64 -2.25
CA LYS A 232 -7.88 -19.95 -1.59
C LYS A 232 -6.58 -20.32 -0.88
N MET A 233 -5.86 -19.32 -0.36
CA MET A 233 -4.65 -19.46 0.45
C MET A 233 -4.95 -19.53 1.95
N LEU A 234 -6.12 -19.04 2.37
CA LEU A 234 -6.64 -19.15 3.73
C LEU A 234 -8.01 -19.83 3.70
N ASP A 235 -8.40 -20.40 4.83
CA ASP A 235 -9.75 -20.95 5.01
C ASP A 235 -10.80 -19.84 5.21
N GLY A 236 -12.05 -20.18 4.92
CA GLY A 236 -13.21 -19.29 4.98
C GLY A 236 -13.41 -18.42 3.75
N GLU A 237 -14.48 -17.63 3.79
CA GLU A 237 -14.86 -16.73 2.70
C GLU A 237 -14.49 -15.26 3.02
N PRO A 238 -14.24 -14.42 2.00
CA PRO A 238 -13.99 -13.00 2.21
C PRO A 238 -15.13 -12.28 2.94
N GLU A 239 -14.79 -11.41 3.89
CA GLU A 239 -15.73 -10.55 4.60
C GLU A 239 -15.97 -9.26 3.80
N HIS A 240 -17.15 -9.12 3.19
CA HIS A 240 -17.50 -7.98 2.36
C HIS A 240 -18.30 -6.93 3.13
N PRO A 241 -18.13 -5.63 2.82
CA PRO A 241 -19.02 -4.58 3.31
C PRO A 241 -20.40 -4.69 2.63
N ASP A 242 -21.42 -4.08 3.25
CA ASP A 242 -22.80 -4.05 2.73
C ASP A 242 -22.89 -3.45 1.32
N TYR A 243 -21.97 -2.53 0.99
CA TYR A 243 -21.88 -1.90 -0.32
C TYR A 243 -20.42 -1.62 -0.71
N GLN A 244 -20.18 -1.52 -2.02
CA GLN A 244 -18.92 -1.03 -2.58
C GLN A 244 -19.19 0.03 -3.65
N VAL A 245 -18.55 1.18 -3.54
CA VAL A 245 -18.60 2.29 -4.48
C VAL A 245 -17.31 2.31 -5.30
N ILE A 246 -17.46 2.25 -6.63
CA ILE A 246 -16.34 2.43 -7.55
C ILE A 246 -16.28 3.91 -7.96
N VAL A 247 -15.16 4.55 -7.66
CA VAL A 247 -14.91 5.97 -7.94
C VAL A 247 -13.94 6.10 -9.10
N ASP A 248 -14.44 6.55 -10.26
CA ASP A 248 -13.63 6.74 -11.48
C ASP A 248 -12.90 8.09 -11.52
N LYS A 249 -13.39 9.10 -10.78
CA LYS A 249 -12.86 10.46 -10.78
C LYS A 249 -12.87 11.04 -9.38
N SER A 250 -11.83 11.81 -9.06
CA SER A 250 -11.74 12.58 -7.82
C SER A 250 -11.38 14.03 -8.12
N THR A 251 -11.84 14.94 -7.25
CA THR A 251 -11.63 16.38 -7.41
C THR A 251 -11.12 16.98 -6.12
N TRP A 252 -10.16 17.91 -6.24
CA TRP A 252 -9.68 18.69 -5.10
C TRP A 252 -10.51 19.95 -4.93
N VAL A 253 -11.22 20.07 -3.81
CA VAL A 253 -11.84 21.33 -3.38
C VAL A 253 -10.79 22.13 -2.62
N ARG A 254 -10.52 23.36 -3.06
CA ARG A 254 -9.47 24.21 -2.50
C ARG A 254 -10.05 25.50 -1.94
N ALA A 255 -9.53 25.94 -0.79
CA ALA A 255 -9.82 27.26 -0.30
C ALA A 255 -9.17 28.30 -1.21
N GLU A 256 -9.94 29.31 -1.63
CA GLU A 256 -9.46 30.39 -2.49
C GLU A 256 -8.58 31.40 -1.75
N ARG A 257 -8.62 31.39 -0.42
CA ARG A 257 -7.91 32.33 0.46
C ARG A 257 -7.28 31.60 1.64
N GLY A 258 -6.20 32.14 2.17
CA GLY A 258 -5.63 31.68 3.44
C GLY A 258 -6.58 31.93 4.60
N GLY A 259 -6.58 31.05 5.59
CA GLY A 259 -7.46 31.15 6.75
C GLY A 259 -7.47 29.90 7.61
N PHE A 260 -8.40 29.88 8.56
CA PHE A 260 -8.70 28.76 9.44
C PHE A 260 -9.88 27.97 8.88
N LEU A 261 -9.65 26.70 8.53
CA LEU A 261 -10.66 25.77 8.01
C LEU A 261 -11.35 25.02 9.14
N LYS A 262 -12.68 25.15 9.21
CA LYS A 262 -13.57 24.32 10.02
C LYS A 262 -14.35 23.39 9.09
N PHE A 263 -14.10 22.09 9.18
CA PHE A 263 -14.82 21.07 8.42
C PHE A 263 -16.23 20.83 8.99
N HIS A 264 -17.20 20.55 8.11
CA HIS A 264 -18.58 20.20 8.45
C HIS A 264 -18.92 18.73 8.14
N VAL A 265 -17.99 18.04 7.48
CA VAL A 265 -18.07 16.63 7.10
C VAL A 265 -16.80 15.91 7.55
N LYS A 266 -16.87 14.59 7.67
CA LYS A 266 -15.72 13.72 7.94
C LYS A 266 -15.44 12.81 6.73
N PRO A 267 -14.20 12.30 6.58
CA PRO A 267 -13.89 11.33 5.54
C PRO A 267 -14.84 10.12 5.59
N GLY A 268 -15.39 9.73 4.44
CA GLY A 268 -16.32 8.61 4.31
C GLY A 268 -17.81 9.00 4.39
N ASP A 269 -18.13 10.26 4.69
CA ASP A 269 -19.50 10.76 4.59
C ASP A 269 -19.93 10.81 3.11
N ILE A 270 -21.12 10.30 2.81
CA ILE A 270 -21.77 10.54 1.52
C ILE A 270 -22.31 11.97 1.55
N ILE A 271 -21.97 12.75 0.53
CA ILE A 271 -22.29 14.17 0.42
C ILE A 271 -23.07 14.45 -0.86
N GLU A 272 -24.00 15.40 -0.79
CA GLU A 272 -24.77 15.88 -1.94
C GLU A 272 -24.08 17.10 -2.57
N LYS A 273 -24.31 17.30 -3.88
CA LYS A 273 -23.88 18.51 -4.57
C LYS A 273 -24.39 19.76 -3.84
N ASP A 274 -23.55 20.78 -3.80
CA ASP A 274 -23.80 22.06 -3.12
C ASP A 274 -23.92 21.94 -1.58
N GLN A 275 -23.63 20.77 -0.99
CA GLN A 275 -23.49 20.61 0.46
C GLN A 275 -22.25 21.35 0.99
N PRO A 276 -22.35 22.12 2.09
CA PRO A 276 -21.20 22.73 2.76
C PRO A 276 -20.19 21.70 3.26
N LEU A 277 -18.94 21.79 2.80
CA LEU A 277 -17.85 20.91 3.23
C LEU A 277 -17.03 21.52 4.36
N ALA A 278 -16.71 22.81 4.22
CA ALA A 278 -15.92 23.53 5.19
C ALA A 278 -16.23 25.03 5.16
N THR A 279 -15.99 25.68 6.30
CA THR A 279 -15.97 27.13 6.40
C THR A 279 -14.54 27.59 6.63
N ASN A 280 -14.08 28.54 5.83
CA ASN A 280 -12.81 29.21 5.96
C ASN A 280 -13.01 30.62 6.54
N THR A 281 -12.18 31.00 7.50
CA THR A 281 -12.27 32.30 8.18
C THR A 281 -10.89 32.90 8.42
N THR A 282 -10.80 34.20 8.66
CA THR A 282 -9.58 34.82 9.22
C THR A 282 -9.31 34.29 10.64
N LEU A 283 -8.11 34.56 11.18
CA LEU A 283 -7.73 34.12 12.53
C LEU A 283 -8.64 34.66 13.64
N LEU A 284 -9.36 35.77 13.40
CA LEU A 284 -10.30 36.36 14.35
C LEU A 284 -11.77 36.01 14.02
N GLY A 285 -12.01 35.02 13.15
CA GLY A 285 -13.35 34.58 12.76
C GLY A 285 -14.11 35.55 11.85
N ARG A 286 -13.45 36.59 11.34
CA ARG A 286 -14.01 37.55 10.37
C ARG A 286 -13.83 37.03 8.94
N GLU A 287 -14.60 37.58 8.00
CA GLU A 287 -14.59 37.24 6.57
C GLU A 287 -14.74 35.73 6.31
N ARG A 288 -15.95 35.32 5.97
CA ARG A 288 -16.31 33.92 5.82
C ARG A 288 -16.37 33.55 4.34
N SER A 289 -15.64 32.51 3.94
CA SER A 289 -15.91 31.79 2.69
C SER A 289 -16.28 30.35 2.98
N MET A 290 -17.18 29.79 2.17
CA MET A 290 -17.66 28.42 2.31
C MET A 290 -17.19 27.61 1.12
N LEU A 291 -16.72 26.40 1.37
CA LEU A 291 -16.38 25.42 0.35
C LEU A 291 -17.56 24.46 0.24
N TYR A 292 -18.03 24.22 -0.98
CA TYR A 292 -19.18 23.38 -1.28
C TYR A 292 -18.75 22.15 -2.09
N ALA A 293 -19.53 21.07 -1.96
CA ALA A 293 -19.38 19.88 -2.77
C ALA A 293 -19.73 20.19 -4.24
N PRO A 294 -18.84 19.94 -5.20
CA PRO A 294 -19.14 20.18 -6.60
C PRO A 294 -20.09 19.12 -7.21
N TYR A 295 -20.20 17.96 -6.58
CA TYR A 295 -20.97 16.79 -7.04
C TYR A 295 -21.46 15.96 -5.84
N ASP A 296 -22.46 15.12 -6.08
CA ASP A 296 -22.76 14.00 -5.18
C ASP A 296 -21.54 13.06 -5.15
N SER A 297 -21.01 12.79 -3.96
CA SER A 297 -19.74 12.09 -3.80
C SER A 297 -19.54 11.52 -2.40
N VAL A 298 -18.35 10.98 -2.14
CA VAL A 298 -17.85 10.48 -0.86
C VAL A 298 -16.44 11.01 -0.63
#